data_AF-A0A0P9JZC9-F1
#
_entry.id   AF-A0A0P9JZC9-F1
#
_cell.length_a   1.000
_cell.length_b   1.000
_cell.length_c   1.000
_cell.angle_alpha   90.00
_cell.angle_beta   90.00
_cell.angle_gamma   90.00
#
_symmetry.space_group_name_H-M   'P 1'
#
loop_
_entity.id
_entity.type
_entity.pdbx_description
1 polymer ?
#
loop_
_entity_poly.entity_id
_entity_poly.type
_entity_poly.pdbx_seq_one_letter_code
_entity_poly.pdbx_strand_id
1 'polypeptide(L)'
;MNCSHALYCVEDFLQIAYLLSNPIFASGIVILAFMLRNIPGRPWLISFAVLSLFSSVFYAAIQIAQYTLWGDLLYLYKHYNNTMSVLNLLKFNILLPCFLLNLWTLKNLNIPIHTVLFSWRGRATRSMFWGISLLYIVLCLGLFNVLNNFFKSNSSLPVYAEAIFFLVFFFTLCVISWMTLMIHIKRWHDCNQSGWMMFLSLIPVIGPIGCMVYLGFAKGGDSENKYGQPVSVGAGVTNNPVTHEINNK
;
A
#
# COMPACT_ATOMS: atom_id res chain seq x y z
N MET A 1 -9.70 -38.70 -18.89
CA MET A 1 -8.89 -38.75 -17.65
C MET A 1 -9.63 -39.65 -16.67
N ASN A 2 -9.24 -40.92 -16.55
CA ASN A 2 -9.80 -41.84 -15.55
C ASN A 2 -8.97 -41.69 -14.27
N CYS A 3 -9.53 -41.06 -13.25
CA CYS A 3 -8.88 -40.89 -11.96
C CYS A 3 -9.25 -42.09 -11.07
N SER A 4 -8.28 -42.96 -10.78
CA SER A 4 -8.50 -44.24 -10.07
C SER A 4 -8.57 -44.12 -8.54
N HIS A 5 -8.29 -42.93 -7.98
CA HIS A 5 -8.30 -42.68 -6.54
C HIS A 5 -8.95 -41.32 -6.22
N ALA A 6 -9.93 -41.32 -5.32
CA ALA A 6 -10.75 -40.14 -4.99
C ALA A 6 -9.94 -38.94 -4.47
N LEU A 7 -8.80 -39.17 -3.80
CA LEU A 7 -7.95 -38.10 -3.25
C LEU A 7 -7.28 -37.26 -4.36
N TYR A 8 -6.75 -37.91 -5.40
CA TYR A 8 -6.14 -37.24 -6.56
C TYR A 8 -7.19 -36.45 -7.35
N CYS A 9 -8.42 -36.96 -7.43
CA CYS A 9 -9.51 -36.26 -8.11
C CYS A 9 -9.91 -34.96 -7.39
N VAL A 10 -9.80 -34.91 -6.05
CA VAL A 10 -10.05 -33.71 -5.24
C VAL A 10 -8.92 -32.70 -5.37
N GLU A 11 -7.66 -33.13 -5.38
CA GLU A 11 -6.51 -32.26 -5.61
C GLU A 11 -6.52 -31.62 -7.01
N ASP A 12 -6.80 -32.42 -8.05
CA ASP A 12 -6.94 -31.93 -9.43
C ASP A 12 -8.09 -30.92 -9.54
N PHE A 13 -9.24 -31.21 -8.90
CA PHE A 13 -10.39 -30.29 -8.89
C PHE A 13 -10.06 -28.98 -8.17
N LEU A 14 -9.37 -29.04 -7.02
CA LEU A 14 -8.93 -27.85 -6.29
C LEU A 14 -7.94 -27.01 -7.09
N GLN A 15 -6.98 -27.65 -7.79
CA GLN A 15 -6.06 -26.95 -8.67
C GLN A 15 -6.81 -26.26 -9.82
N ILE A 16 -7.74 -26.94 -10.48
CA ILE A 16 -8.55 -26.36 -11.57
C ILE A 16 -9.41 -25.19 -11.06
N ALA A 17 -10.05 -25.35 -9.90
CA ALA A 17 -10.86 -24.31 -9.28
C ALA A 17 -10.02 -23.07 -8.93
N TYR A 18 -8.81 -23.26 -8.40
CA TYR A 18 -7.88 -22.17 -8.10
C TYR A 18 -7.31 -21.50 -9.37
N LEU A 19 -7.10 -22.28 -10.42
CA LEU A 19 -6.64 -21.80 -11.73
C LEU A 19 -7.67 -20.88 -12.39
N LEU A 20 -8.96 -21.17 -12.25
CA LEU A 20 -10.05 -20.34 -12.79
C LEU A 20 -10.44 -19.17 -11.88
N SER A 21 -10.39 -19.31 -10.55
CA SER A 21 -10.93 -18.30 -9.63
C SER A 21 -10.15 -16.97 -9.67
N ASN A 22 -8.82 -17.03 -9.72
CA ASN A 22 -7.95 -15.86 -9.77
C ASN A 22 -8.15 -14.97 -11.03
N PRO A 23 -8.14 -15.49 -12.27
CA PRO A 23 -8.38 -14.67 -13.46
C PRO A 23 -9.83 -14.15 -13.55
N ILE A 24 -10.82 -14.91 -13.06
CA ILE A 24 -12.21 -14.44 -12.97
C ILE A 24 -12.33 -13.26 -12.00
N PHE A 25 -11.71 -13.36 -10.82
CA PHE A 25 -11.67 -12.27 -9.85
C PHE A 25 -10.98 -11.02 -10.44
N ALA A 26 -9.82 -11.19 -11.06
CA ALA A 26 -9.06 -10.08 -11.64
C ALA A 26 -9.80 -9.42 -12.83
N SER A 27 -10.46 -10.20 -13.68
CA SER A 27 -11.27 -9.67 -14.80
C SER A 27 -12.51 -8.91 -14.29
N GLY A 28 -13.15 -9.39 -13.23
CA GLY A 28 -14.22 -8.67 -12.53
C GLY A 28 -13.78 -7.29 -12.03
N ILE A 29 -12.57 -7.18 -11.45
CA ILE A 29 -12.03 -5.90 -11.00
C ILE A 29 -11.71 -4.97 -12.18
N VAL A 30 -11.19 -5.48 -13.30
CA VAL A 30 -10.99 -4.67 -14.51
C VAL A 30 -12.32 -4.11 -15.01
N ILE A 31 -13.35 -4.95 -15.14
CA ILE A 31 -14.68 -4.52 -15.58
C ILE A 31 -15.23 -3.46 -14.62
N LEU A 32 -15.12 -3.68 -13.31
CA LEU A 32 -15.50 -2.71 -12.29
C LEU A 32 -14.74 -1.38 -12.46
N ALA A 33 -13.44 -1.42 -12.69
CA ALA A 33 -12.60 -0.23 -12.90
C ALA A 33 -12.93 0.53 -14.21
N PHE A 34 -13.44 -0.17 -15.22
CA PHE A 34 -13.96 0.44 -16.45
C PHE A 34 -15.34 1.08 -16.23
N MET A 35 -16.24 0.41 -15.50
CA MET A 35 -17.57 0.91 -15.16
C MET A 35 -17.48 2.17 -14.28
N LEU A 36 -16.52 2.20 -13.35
CA LEU A 36 -16.35 3.27 -12.37
C LEU A 36 -15.41 4.37 -12.86
N ARG A 37 -15.80 5.08 -13.94
CA ARG A 37 -14.94 6.03 -14.67
C ARG A 37 -14.46 7.24 -13.85
N ASN A 38 -15.26 7.68 -12.87
CA ASN A 38 -15.01 8.90 -12.08
C ASN A 38 -14.54 8.63 -10.65
N ILE A 39 -14.07 7.41 -10.35
CA ILE A 39 -13.57 7.11 -9.01
C ILE A 39 -12.18 7.72 -8.80
N PRO A 40 -11.97 8.44 -7.69
CA PRO A 40 -10.63 8.92 -7.37
C PRO A 40 -9.69 7.76 -7.04
N GLY A 41 -8.46 7.86 -7.53
CA GLY A 41 -7.49 6.77 -7.38
C GLY A 41 -7.69 5.61 -8.34
N ARG A 42 -8.56 5.75 -9.36
CA ARG A 42 -8.74 4.79 -10.46
C ARG A 42 -7.43 4.25 -11.07
N PRO A 43 -6.33 5.04 -11.26
CA PRO A 43 -5.06 4.49 -11.73
C PRO A 43 -4.50 3.36 -10.85
N TRP A 44 -4.63 3.47 -9.52
CA TRP A 44 -4.18 2.44 -8.59
C TRP A 44 -4.98 1.14 -8.74
N LEU A 45 -6.30 1.26 -8.91
CA LEU A 45 -7.19 0.11 -9.13
C LEU A 45 -6.91 -0.58 -10.47
N ILE A 46 -6.71 0.20 -11.54
CA ILE A 46 -6.36 -0.34 -12.86
C ILE A 46 -5.02 -1.07 -12.80
N SER A 47 -3.99 -0.44 -12.21
CA SER A 47 -2.68 -1.08 -12.03
C SER A 47 -2.77 -2.37 -11.21
N PHE A 48 -3.55 -2.38 -10.13
CA PHE A 48 -3.81 -3.58 -9.34
C PHE A 48 -4.45 -4.68 -10.17
N ALA A 49 -5.47 -4.34 -10.96
CA ALA A 49 -6.24 -5.28 -11.76
C ALA A 49 -5.41 -5.86 -12.92
N VAL A 50 -4.69 -5.01 -13.65
CA VAL A 50 -3.78 -5.41 -14.74
C VAL A 50 -2.68 -6.34 -14.22
N LEU A 51 -2.05 -5.99 -13.10
CA LEU A 51 -1.01 -6.81 -12.53
C LEU A 51 -1.54 -8.14 -11.98
N SER A 52 -2.77 -8.14 -11.46
CA SER A 52 -3.44 -9.36 -11.02
C SER A 52 -3.73 -10.30 -12.20
N LEU A 53 -4.26 -9.76 -13.30
CA LEU A 53 -4.46 -10.51 -14.53
C LEU A 53 -3.16 -11.09 -15.06
N PHE A 54 -2.13 -10.25 -15.23
CA PHE A 54 -0.82 -10.69 -15.72
C PHE A 54 -0.26 -11.84 -14.88
N SER A 55 -0.33 -11.70 -13.55
CA SER A 55 0.16 -12.72 -12.62
C SER A 55 -0.64 -14.03 -12.69
N SER A 56 -1.96 -13.96 -12.93
CA SER A 56 -2.82 -15.14 -13.08
C SER A 56 -2.59 -15.90 -14.39
N VAL A 57 -2.42 -15.16 -15.50
CA VAL A 57 -2.12 -15.74 -16.82
C VAL A 57 -0.75 -16.43 -16.79
N PHE A 58 0.24 -15.78 -16.18
CA PHE A 58 1.58 -16.31 -16.07
C PHE A 58 1.62 -17.59 -15.20
N TYR A 59 0.86 -17.64 -14.09
CA TYR A 59 0.71 -18.86 -13.29
C TYR A 59 0.12 -20.02 -14.10
N ALA A 60 -0.98 -19.77 -14.81
CA ALA A 60 -1.63 -20.79 -15.61
C ALA A 60 -0.71 -21.32 -16.73
N ALA A 61 0.05 -20.45 -17.38
CA ALA A 61 1.01 -20.83 -18.41
C ALA A 61 2.11 -21.77 -17.85
N ILE A 62 2.63 -21.49 -16.66
CA ILE A 62 3.66 -22.33 -16.03
C ILE A 62 3.11 -23.69 -15.59
N GLN A 63 1.89 -23.73 -15.04
CA GLN A 63 1.24 -24.99 -14.66
C GLN A 63 0.99 -25.89 -15.88
N ILE A 64 0.50 -25.32 -16.98
CA ILE A 64 0.29 -26.05 -18.23
C ILE A 64 1.64 -26.54 -18.79
N ALA A 65 2.67 -25.69 -18.77
CA ALA A 65 4.01 -26.07 -19.23
C ALA A 65 4.58 -27.23 -18.42
N GLN A 66 4.42 -27.22 -17.08
CA GLN A 66 4.87 -28.29 -16.20
C GLN A 66 4.15 -29.62 -16.49
N TYR A 67 2.85 -29.58 -16.78
CA TYR A 67 2.07 -30.79 -17.11
C TYR A 67 2.41 -31.35 -18.50
N THR A 68 2.77 -30.48 -19.45
CA THR A 68 2.98 -30.85 -20.87
C THR A 68 4.43 -31.25 -21.16
N LEU A 69 5.40 -30.53 -20.58
CA LEU A 69 6.83 -30.74 -20.75
C LEU A 69 7.35 -31.50 -19.52
N TRP A 70 7.36 -32.83 -19.62
CA TRP A 70 7.93 -33.74 -18.62
C TRP A 70 9.44 -33.49 -18.46
N GLY A 71 9.86 -32.55 -17.62
CA GLY A 71 11.28 -32.20 -17.45
C GLY A 71 11.60 -31.40 -16.20
N ASP A 72 12.90 -31.18 -15.99
CA ASP A 72 13.57 -30.45 -14.88
C ASP A 72 13.20 -28.94 -14.83
N LEU A 73 11.91 -28.61 -14.86
CA LEU A 73 11.38 -27.25 -14.75
C LEU A 73 11.43 -26.69 -13.32
N LEU A 74 12.05 -27.41 -12.38
CA LEU A 74 12.19 -26.98 -10.97
C LEU A 74 12.85 -25.60 -10.87
N TYR A 75 13.83 -25.31 -11.73
CA TYR A 75 14.50 -24.01 -11.78
C TYR A 75 13.56 -22.87 -12.21
N LEU A 76 12.77 -23.09 -13.27
CA LEU A 76 11.76 -22.15 -13.74
C LEU A 76 10.65 -21.95 -12.70
N TYR A 77 10.22 -23.01 -12.03
CA TYR A 77 9.21 -22.95 -10.96
C TYR A 77 9.72 -22.21 -9.71
N LYS A 78 10.98 -22.42 -9.31
CA LYS A 78 11.61 -21.68 -8.19
C LYS A 78 11.72 -20.19 -8.51
N HIS A 79 12.16 -19.84 -9.73
CA HIS A 79 12.25 -18.44 -10.14
C HIS A 79 10.86 -17.78 -10.22
N TYR A 80 9.87 -18.50 -10.74
CA TYR A 80 8.46 -18.08 -10.76
C TYR A 80 7.92 -17.74 -9.38
N ASN A 81 8.11 -18.60 -8.38
CA ASN A 81 7.61 -18.34 -7.02
C ASN A 81 8.21 -17.07 -6.43
N ASN A 82 9.49 -16.81 -6.69
CA ASN A 82 10.15 -15.58 -6.26
C ASN A 82 9.57 -14.35 -6.96
N THR A 83 9.38 -14.40 -8.29
CA THR A 83 8.73 -13.32 -9.04
C THR A 83 7.29 -13.07 -8.57
N MET A 84 6.52 -14.13 -8.33
CA MET A 84 5.11 -14.04 -7.92
C MET A 84 4.96 -13.49 -6.51
N SER A 85 5.90 -13.83 -5.60
CA SER A 85 6.01 -13.21 -4.28
C SER A 85 6.13 -11.69 -4.42
N VAL A 86 7.09 -11.20 -5.23
CA VAL A 86 7.29 -9.75 -5.48
C VAL A 86 6.04 -9.09 -6.06
N LEU A 87 5.37 -9.72 -7.02
CA LEU A 87 4.14 -9.20 -7.62
C LEU A 87 2.99 -9.11 -6.60
N ASN A 88 2.83 -10.12 -5.74
CA ASN A 88 1.82 -10.12 -4.70
C ASN A 88 2.09 -9.06 -3.64
N LEU A 89 3.37 -8.82 -3.33
CA LEU A 89 3.78 -7.76 -2.42
C LEU A 89 3.39 -6.40 -2.97
N LEU A 90 3.70 -6.11 -4.24
CA LEU A 90 3.32 -4.86 -4.88
C LEU A 90 1.79 -4.66 -4.89
N LYS A 91 1.04 -5.69 -5.30
CA LYS A 91 -0.43 -5.62 -5.41
C LYS A 91 -1.12 -5.41 -4.07
N PHE A 92 -0.86 -6.28 -3.11
CA PHE A 92 -1.63 -6.32 -1.86
C PHE A 92 -1.11 -5.36 -0.80
N ASN A 93 0.17 -5.01 -0.80
CA ASN A 93 0.72 -4.12 0.22
C ASN A 93 0.78 -2.67 -0.27
N ILE A 94 0.98 -2.42 -1.56
CA ILE A 94 1.12 -1.06 -2.09
C ILE A 94 -0.14 -0.63 -2.84
N LEU A 95 -0.48 -1.31 -3.95
CA LEU A 95 -1.52 -0.81 -4.86
C LEU A 95 -2.92 -0.78 -4.22
N LEU A 96 -3.33 -1.89 -3.59
CA LEU A 96 -4.65 -1.98 -2.95
C LEU A 96 -4.77 -1.03 -1.75
N PRO A 97 -3.82 -0.97 -0.80
CA PRO A 97 -3.92 -0.05 0.32
C PRO A 97 -3.85 1.42 -0.09
N CYS A 98 -3.06 1.79 -1.12
CA CYS A 98 -3.07 3.15 -1.67
C CYS A 98 -4.42 3.51 -2.31
N PHE A 99 -5.04 2.59 -3.04
CA PHE A 99 -6.39 2.79 -3.59
C PHE A 99 -7.42 3.00 -2.48
N LEU A 100 -7.44 2.11 -1.47
CA LEU A 100 -8.36 2.20 -0.34
C LEU A 100 -8.15 3.47 0.48
N LEU A 101 -6.89 3.88 0.69
CA LEU A 101 -6.59 5.11 1.41
C LEU A 101 -7.09 6.33 0.63
N ASN A 102 -6.92 6.37 -0.70
CA ASN A 102 -7.39 7.47 -1.53
C ASN A 102 -8.93 7.61 -1.49
N LEU A 103 -9.64 6.48 -1.57
CA LEU A 103 -11.10 6.43 -1.38
C LEU A 103 -11.51 6.96 -0.01
N TRP A 104 -10.83 6.49 1.04
CA TRP A 104 -11.12 6.88 2.42
C TRP A 104 -10.85 8.37 2.66
N THR A 105 -9.74 8.92 2.16
CA THR A 105 -9.41 10.34 2.33
C THR A 105 -10.41 11.25 1.64
N LEU A 106 -10.86 10.89 0.44
CA LEU A 106 -11.81 11.74 -0.28
C LEU A 106 -13.20 11.68 0.31
N LYS A 107 -13.65 10.48 0.72
CA LYS A 107 -14.95 10.32 1.38
C LYS A 107 -15.04 11.11 2.70
N ASN A 108 -13.98 11.07 3.51
CA ASN A 108 -14.06 11.60 4.88
C ASN A 108 -13.54 13.03 5.02
N LEU A 109 -12.64 13.47 4.13
CA LEU A 109 -11.85 14.68 4.33
C LEU A 109 -11.80 15.59 3.10
N ASN A 110 -12.30 15.14 1.94
CA ASN A 110 -12.32 15.89 0.68
C ASN A 110 -10.95 16.51 0.27
N ILE A 111 -9.85 15.87 0.68
CA ILE A 111 -8.47 16.31 0.40
C ILE A 111 -7.78 15.25 -0.46
N PRO A 112 -7.04 15.63 -1.51
CA PRO A 112 -6.32 14.69 -2.33
C PRO A 112 -5.12 14.09 -1.57
N ILE A 113 -4.89 12.79 -1.73
CA ILE A 113 -3.90 12.05 -0.93
C ILE A 113 -2.45 12.55 -1.09
N HIS A 114 -2.08 13.08 -2.25
CA HIS A 114 -0.71 13.52 -2.52
C HIS A 114 -0.29 14.71 -1.64
N THR A 115 -1.21 15.63 -1.31
CA THR A 115 -0.92 16.74 -0.40
C THR A 115 -0.73 16.23 1.02
N VAL A 116 -1.45 15.17 1.40
CA VAL A 116 -1.32 14.53 2.70
C VAL A 116 0.05 13.84 2.83
N LEU A 117 0.47 13.11 1.79
CA LEU A 117 1.66 12.26 1.82
C LEU A 117 2.98 12.97 1.51
N PHE A 118 2.99 14.03 0.69
CA PHE A 118 4.23 14.63 0.17
C PHE A 118 4.43 16.10 0.54
N SER A 119 3.44 16.76 1.15
CA SER A 119 3.60 18.13 1.66
C SER A 119 3.83 18.11 3.17
N TRP A 120 4.68 19.00 3.68
CA TRP A 120 4.87 19.24 5.11
C TRP A 120 3.92 20.32 5.68
N ARG A 121 3.21 21.05 4.81
CA ARG A 121 2.32 22.15 5.22
C ARG A 121 0.94 21.64 5.61
N GLY A 122 0.30 22.36 6.52
CA GLY A 122 -1.05 22.11 6.98
C GLY A 122 -1.13 21.25 8.24
N ARG A 123 -2.36 20.88 8.57
CA ARG A 123 -2.74 20.13 9.77
C ARG A 123 -3.28 18.76 9.38
N ALA A 124 -3.26 17.83 10.32
CA ALA A 124 -3.82 16.49 10.14
C ALA A 124 -4.80 16.16 11.25
N THR A 125 -5.95 15.58 10.89
CA THR A 125 -6.91 15.08 11.88
C THR A 125 -6.43 13.76 12.48
N ARG A 126 -7.03 13.38 13.63
CA ARG A 126 -6.79 12.08 14.25
C ARG A 126 -7.12 10.93 13.31
N SER A 127 -8.20 11.04 12.54
CA SER A 127 -8.59 10.01 11.58
C SER A 127 -7.51 9.82 10.51
N MET A 128 -6.91 10.90 9.99
CA MET A 128 -5.80 10.81 9.03
C MET A 128 -4.59 10.13 9.64
N PHE A 129 -4.24 10.50 10.87
CA PHE A 129 -3.12 9.89 11.59
C PHE A 129 -3.28 8.39 11.72
N TRP A 130 -4.43 7.91 12.20
CA TRP A 130 -4.69 6.48 12.36
C TRP A 130 -4.80 5.76 11.01
N GLY A 131 -5.43 6.37 10.00
CA GLY A 131 -5.54 5.78 8.66
C GLY A 131 -4.18 5.58 7.98
N ILE A 132 -3.29 6.56 8.07
CA ILE A 132 -1.93 6.47 7.51
C ILE A 132 -1.05 5.56 8.38
N SER A 133 -1.20 5.59 9.70
CA SER A 133 -0.47 4.67 10.60
C SER A 133 -0.85 3.21 10.33
N LEU A 134 -2.12 2.93 10.06
CA LEU A 134 -2.57 1.59 9.66
C LEU A 134 -1.98 1.20 8.30
N LEU A 135 -1.99 2.11 7.31
CA LEU A 135 -1.33 1.88 6.03
C LEU A 135 0.16 1.55 6.21
N TYR A 136 0.86 2.31 7.06
CA TYR A 136 2.27 2.07 7.40
C TYR A 136 2.48 0.67 7.96
N ILE A 137 1.65 0.24 8.92
CA ILE A 137 1.74 -1.11 9.51
C ILE A 137 1.55 -2.19 8.43
N VAL A 138 0.53 -2.06 7.56
CA VAL A 138 0.29 -3.01 6.47
C VAL A 138 1.49 -3.08 5.53
N LEU A 139 2.04 -1.94 5.13
CA LEU A 139 3.23 -1.86 4.28
C LEU A 139 4.47 -2.49 4.92
N CYS A 140 4.71 -2.24 6.21
CA CYS A 140 5.81 -2.82 6.96
C CYS A 140 5.68 -4.34 7.11
N LEU A 141 4.47 -4.87 7.36
CA LEU A 141 4.22 -6.31 7.39
C LEU A 141 4.49 -6.96 6.02
N GLY A 142 4.08 -6.30 4.94
CA GLY A 142 4.43 -6.67 3.57
C GLY A 142 5.93 -6.76 3.36
N LEU A 143 6.66 -5.69 3.70
CA LEU A 143 8.11 -5.63 3.61
C LEU A 143 8.80 -6.75 4.40
N PHE A 144 8.35 -7.01 5.62
CA PHE A 144 8.89 -8.07 6.47
C PHE A 144 8.69 -9.46 5.85
N ASN A 145 7.52 -9.71 5.23
CA ASN A 145 7.28 -10.96 4.51
C ASN A 145 8.21 -11.14 3.29
N VAL A 146 8.51 -10.07 2.55
CA VAL A 146 9.49 -10.13 1.45
C VAL A 146 10.84 -10.58 1.96
N LEU A 147 11.28 -9.93 3.04
CA LEU A 147 12.59 -10.14 3.63
C LEU A 147 12.71 -11.58 4.14
N ASN A 148 11.68 -12.09 4.82
CA ASN A 148 11.64 -13.47 5.29
C ASN A 148 11.68 -14.48 4.13
N ASN A 149 10.92 -14.24 3.06
CA ASN A 149 10.92 -15.12 1.89
C ASN A 149 12.29 -15.10 1.18
N PHE A 150 12.94 -13.95 1.12
CA PHE A 150 14.30 -13.82 0.60
C PHE A 150 15.28 -14.67 1.40
N PHE A 151 15.27 -14.59 2.73
CA PHE A 151 16.14 -15.42 3.57
C PHE A 151 15.80 -16.91 3.54
N LYS A 152 14.52 -17.29 3.43
CA LYS A 152 14.09 -18.70 3.35
C LYS A 152 14.43 -19.38 2.02
N SER A 153 14.55 -18.61 0.93
CA SER A 153 14.79 -19.13 -0.42
C SER A 153 16.07 -19.97 -0.54
N ASN A 154 17.02 -19.83 0.41
CA ASN A 154 18.34 -20.50 0.41
C ASN A 154 18.98 -20.51 -0.99
N SER A 155 18.69 -19.48 -1.79
CA SER A 155 19.17 -19.35 -3.14
C SER A 155 20.51 -18.67 -3.05
N SER A 156 21.57 -19.35 -3.47
CA SER A 156 22.84 -18.72 -3.84
C SER A 156 22.59 -17.82 -5.04
N LEU A 157 22.01 -16.65 -4.79
CA LEU A 157 21.85 -15.63 -5.81
C LEU A 157 23.24 -15.08 -6.12
N PRO A 158 23.49 -14.68 -7.37
CA PRO A 158 24.71 -13.94 -7.65
C PRO A 158 24.71 -12.64 -6.85
N VAL A 159 25.88 -12.23 -6.36
CA VAL A 159 26.07 -11.07 -5.45
C VAL A 159 25.39 -9.79 -5.95
N TYR A 160 25.39 -9.54 -7.27
CA TYR A 160 24.74 -8.37 -7.85
C TYR A 160 23.21 -8.39 -7.68
N ALA A 161 22.57 -9.56 -7.71
CA ALA A 161 21.13 -9.68 -7.53
C ALA A 161 20.72 -9.42 -6.08
N GLU A 162 21.53 -9.87 -5.11
CA GLU A 162 21.32 -9.57 -3.70
C GLU A 162 21.47 -8.07 -3.41
N ALA A 163 22.51 -7.43 -3.97
CA ALA A 163 22.73 -6.00 -3.83
C ALA A 163 21.55 -5.17 -4.38
N ILE A 164 21.03 -5.53 -5.56
CA ILE A 164 19.86 -4.88 -6.15
C ILE A 164 18.63 -5.06 -5.25
N PHE A 165 18.42 -6.26 -4.70
CA PHE A 165 17.30 -6.52 -3.80
C PHE A 165 17.35 -5.61 -2.56
N PHE A 166 18.49 -5.53 -1.88
CA PHE A 166 18.64 -4.68 -0.70
C PHE A 166 18.52 -3.19 -1.02
N LEU A 167 18.99 -2.74 -2.19
CA LEU A 167 18.83 -1.36 -2.65
C LEU A 167 17.35 -1.02 -2.84
N VAL A 168 16.60 -1.86 -3.54
CA VAL A 168 15.15 -1.67 -3.76
C VAL A 168 14.39 -1.74 -2.43
N PHE A 169 14.75 -2.68 -1.57
CA PHE A 169 14.15 -2.83 -0.24
C PHE A 169 14.36 -1.56 0.61
N PHE A 170 15.59 -1.07 0.69
CA PHE A 170 15.94 0.14 1.43
C PHE A 170 15.26 1.38 0.86
N PHE A 171 15.26 1.55 -0.47
CA PHE A 171 14.55 2.64 -1.13
C PHE A 171 13.06 2.64 -0.77
N THR A 172 12.42 1.46 -0.80
CA THR A 172 11.00 1.31 -0.46
C THR A 172 10.74 1.68 1.01
N LEU A 173 11.60 1.23 1.93
CA LEU A 173 11.55 1.60 3.34
C LEU A 173 11.64 3.12 3.55
N CYS A 174 12.53 3.79 2.83
CA CYS A 174 12.69 5.24 2.87
C CYS A 174 11.42 5.97 2.43
N VAL A 175 10.79 5.55 1.34
CA VAL A 175 9.53 6.15 0.84
C VAL A 175 8.40 6.00 1.88
N ILE A 176 8.25 4.81 2.45
CA ILE A 176 7.20 4.54 3.46
C ILE A 176 7.45 5.34 4.75
N SER A 177 8.71 5.45 5.15
CA SER A 177 9.12 6.24 6.32
C SER A 177 8.87 7.73 6.09
N TRP A 178 9.12 8.23 4.89
CA TRP A 178 8.83 9.62 4.50
C TRP A 178 7.35 9.96 4.67
N MET A 179 6.46 9.09 4.18
CA MET A 179 5.00 9.28 4.30
C MET A 179 4.56 9.39 5.77
N THR A 180 5.15 8.58 6.64
CA THR A 180 4.88 8.57 8.09
C THR A 180 5.43 9.82 8.78
N LEU A 181 6.61 10.27 8.36
CA LEU A 181 7.20 11.50 8.85
C LEU A 181 6.33 12.73 8.52
N MET A 182 5.78 12.79 7.30
CA MET A 182 4.88 13.89 6.91
C MET A 182 3.63 13.96 7.79
N ILE A 183 3.00 12.82 8.10
CA ILE A 183 1.79 12.83 8.93
C ILE A 183 2.09 13.17 10.40
N HIS A 184 3.23 12.72 10.93
CA HIS A 184 3.67 13.07 12.27
C HIS A 184 3.89 14.58 12.41
N ILE A 185 4.61 15.20 11.46
CA ILE A 185 4.82 16.66 11.45
C ILE A 185 3.49 17.40 11.47
N LYS A 186 2.53 17.00 10.61
CA LYS A 186 1.21 17.64 10.55
C LYS A 186 0.38 17.45 11.81
N ARG A 187 0.53 16.33 12.53
CA ARG A 187 -0.12 16.13 13.83
C ARG A 187 0.51 16.96 14.94
N TRP A 188 1.83 17.15 14.91
CA TRP A 188 2.48 18.13 15.78
C TRP A 188 1.98 19.55 15.52
N HIS A 189 1.85 19.93 14.24
CA HIS A 189 1.24 21.20 13.85
C HIS A 189 -0.21 21.35 14.33
N ASP A 190 -0.99 20.27 14.30
CA ASP A 190 -2.36 20.25 14.81
C ASP A 190 -2.44 20.50 16.34
N CYS A 191 -1.42 20.05 17.08
CA CYS A 191 -1.24 20.32 18.50
C CYS A 191 -0.56 21.68 18.80
N ASN A 192 -0.44 22.55 17.79
CA ASN A 192 0.25 23.85 17.84
C ASN A 192 1.74 23.75 18.23
N GLN A 193 2.36 22.60 18.02
CA GLN A 193 3.78 22.36 18.26
C GLN A 193 4.56 22.38 16.94
N SER A 194 5.88 22.55 17.03
CA SER A 194 6.75 22.53 15.84
C SER A 194 7.01 21.10 15.35
N GLY A 195 7.20 20.94 14.04
CA GLY A 195 7.59 19.65 13.43
C GLY A 195 8.91 19.08 13.98
N TRP A 196 9.74 19.91 14.61
CA TRP A 196 10.97 19.49 15.31
C TRP A 196 10.72 18.51 16.46
N MET A 197 9.50 18.49 17.03
CA MET A 197 9.11 17.49 18.01
C MET A 197 9.23 16.05 17.48
N MET A 198 9.31 15.87 16.15
CA MET A 198 9.59 14.57 15.55
C MET A 198 10.92 13.97 16.02
N PHE A 199 11.91 14.78 16.42
CA PHE A 199 13.18 14.28 16.97
C PHE A 199 13.01 13.48 18.26
N LEU A 200 11.91 13.66 19.00
CA LEU A 200 11.60 12.78 20.14
C LEU A 200 11.45 11.33 19.69
N SER A 201 11.00 11.09 18.46
CA SER A 201 10.87 9.74 17.90
C SER A 201 12.20 9.07 17.60
N LEU A 202 13.33 9.79 17.67
CA LEU A 202 14.68 9.20 17.56
C LEU A 202 15.11 8.49 18.85
N ILE A 203 14.43 8.74 19.98
CA ILE A 203 14.69 8.03 21.22
C ILE A 203 14.18 6.59 21.06
N PRO A 204 15.03 5.56 21.11
CA PRO A 204 14.63 4.18 20.85
C PRO A 204 13.50 3.74 21.78
N VAL A 205 12.53 3.02 21.23
CA VAL A 205 11.36 2.45 21.93
C VAL A 205 10.40 3.50 22.50
N ILE A 206 10.86 4.32 23.45
CA ILE A 206 10.05 5.30 24.18
C ILE A 206 9.58 6.42 23.25
N GLY A 207 10.44 6.90 22.36
CA GLY A 207 10.14 7.99 21.43
C GLY A 207 8.99 7.64 20.49
N PRO A 208 9.12 6.61 19.63
CA PRO A 208 8.08 6.23 18.68
C PRO A 208 6.75 5.89 19.36
N ILE A 209 6.78 5.13 20.46
CA ILE A 209 5.56 4.72 21.18
C ILE A 209 4.91 5.93 21.84
N GLY A 210 5.69 6.77 22.54
CA GLY A 210 5.20 7.97 23.20
C GLY A 210 4.62 8.98 22.21
N CYS A 211 5.32 9.23 21.09
CA CYS A 211 4.82 10.08 20.00
C CYS A 211 3.55 9.51 19.39
N MET A 212 3.49 8.19 19.15
CA MET A 212 2.31 7.55 18.56
C MET A 212 1.08 7.66 19.46
N VAL A 213 1.24 7.38 20.76
CA VAL A 213 0.17 7.50 21.76
C VAL A 213 -0.26 8.96 21.91
N TYR A 214 0.69 9.87 22.13
CA TYR A 214 0.40 11.29 22.31
C TYR A 214 -0.32 11.87 21.07
N LEU A 215 0.22 11.71 19.87
CA LEU A 215 -0.37 12.24 18.65
C LEU A 215 -1.69 11.55 18.27
N GLY A 216 -1.86 10.28 18.65
CA GLY A 216 -3.07 9.51 18.40
C GLY A 216 -4.28 9.97 19.22
N PHE A 217 -4.05 10.37 20.48
CA PHE A 217 -5.12 10.73 21.42
C PHE A 217 -5.23 12.23 21.70
N ALA A 218 -4.15 13.01 21.53
CA ALA A 218 -4.17 14.45 21.73
C ALA A 218 -5.23 15.13 20.86
N LYS A 219 -5.97 16.07 21.47
CA LYS A 219 -6.96 16.89 20.76
C LYS A 219 -6.22 17.98 19.99
N GLY A 220 -6.59 18.16 18.73
CA GLY A 220 -6.16 19.30 17.95
C GLY A 220 -6.74 20.61 18.48
N GLY A 221 -6.14 21.73 18.11
CA GLY A 221 -6.73 23.04 18.39
C GLY A 221 -8.01 23.28 17.57
N ASP A 222 -9.08 23.76 18.19
CA ASP A 222 -10.33 24.04 17.44
C ASP A 222 -10.25 25.37 16.65
N SER A 223 -9.33 26.25 17.03
CA SER A 223 -9.09 27.53 16.35
C SER A 223 -8.07 27.43 15.22
N GLU A 224 -8.03 28.47 14.38
CA GLU A 224 -6.91 28.72 13.49
C GLU A 224 -5.61 28.85 14.30
N ASN A 225 -4.54 28.25 13.78
CA ASN A 225 -3.20 28.36 14.35
C ASN A 225 -2.19 28.75 13.26
N LYS A 226 -0.92 28.95 13.63
CA LYS A 226 0.17 29.32 12.70
C LYS A 226 0.41 28.35 11.54
N TYR A 227 -0.20 27.17 11.56
CA TYR A 227 -0.12 26.14 10.53
C TYR A 227 -1.38 26.03 9.67
N GLY A 228 -2.35 26.92 9.89
CA GLY A 228 -3.58 27.07 9.10
C GLY A 228 -4.86 26.67 9.84
N GLN A 229 -5.96 26.71 9.09
CA GLN A 229 -7.28 26.33 9.57
C GLN A 229 -7.35 24.82 9.89
N PRO A 230 -8.19 24.42 10.86
CA PRO A 230 -8.43 23.01 11.14
C PRO A 230 -8.98 22.32 9.88
N VAL A 231 -8.58 21.06 9.69
CA VAL A 231 -9.09 20.24 8.59
C VAL A 231 -10.59 19.99 8.84
N SER A 232 -11.44 20.42 7.92
CA SER A 232 -12.88 20.19 8.00
C SER A 232 -13.17 18.69 7.89
N VAL A 233 -13.70 18.11 8.97
CA VAL A 233 -14.20 16.73 8.96
C VAL A 233 -15.68 16.80 8.58
N GLY A 234 -16.01 16.42 7.34
CA GLY A 234 -17.38 16.08 6.95
C GLY A 234 -18.46 17.15 7.19
N ALA A 235 -18.22 18.40 6.85
CA ALA A 235 -19.30 19.30 6.45
C ALA A 235 -19.18 19.48 4.94
N GLY A 236 -20.25 19.22 4.19
CA GLY A 236 -20.34 19.64 2.80
C GLY A 236 -20.05 21.14 2.75
N VAL A 237 -18.84 21.50 2.33
CA VAL A 237 -18.45 22.90 2.18
C VAL A 237 -19.25 23.39 0.98
N THR A 238 -20.29 24.17 1.26
CA THR A 238 -20.87 25.09 0.31
C THR A 238 -19.72 25.83 -0.35
N ASN A 239 -19.59 25.67 -1.67
CA ASN A 239 -18.60 26.33 -2.49
C ASN A 239 -18.63 27.84 -2.24
N ASN A 240 -17.80 28.35 -1.33
CA ASN A 240 -17.39 29.73 -1.34
C ASN A 240 -15.90 29.74 -1.68
N PRO A 241 -15.54 30.15 -2.91
CA PRO A 241 -14.15 30.35 -3.24
C PRO A 241 -13.61 31.45 -2.32
N VAL A 242 -12.58 31.14 -1.55
CA VAL A 242 -11.77 32.14 -0.86
C VAL A 242 -11.11 32.98 -1.94
N THR A 243 -11.70 34.14 -2.24
CA THR A 243 -11.06 35.19 -3.01
C THR A 243 -9.86 35.67 -2.23
N HIS A 244 -8.66 35.34 -2.72
CA HIS A 244 -7.45 36.03 -2.30
C HIS A 244 -7.55 37.49 -2.78
N GLU A 245 -8.09 38.38 -1.93
CA GLU A 245 -7.86 39.80 -2.09
C GLU A 245 -6.39 40.07 -1.75
N ILE A 246 -5.60 40.24 -2.82
CA ILE A 246 -4.26 40.80 -2.75
C ILE A 246 -4.43 42.29 -2.43
N ASN A 247 -4.31 42.65 -1.15
CA ASN A 247 -4.17 44.04 -0.75
C ASN A 247 -2.74 44.50 -1.07
N ASN A 248 -2.61 45.22 -2.19
CA ASN A 248 -1.46 46.10 -2.45
C ASN A 248 -1.59 47.34 -1.56
N LYS A 249 -0.63 47.50 -0.65
CA LYS A 249 -0.16 48.80 -0.14
C LYS A 249 1.35 48.75 -0.01
#